data_AF-A0A1D8RUP3-F1
#
_entry.id   AF-A0A1D8RUP3-F1
#
_cell.length_a   1.000
_cell.length_b   1.000
_cell.length_c   1.000
_cell.angle_alpha   90.00
_cell.angle_beta   90.00
_cell.angle_gamma   90.00
#
_symmetry.space_group_name_H-M   'P 1'
#
loop_
_entity.id
_entity.type
_entity.pdbx_description
1 polymer ?
#
loop_
_entity_poly.entity_id
_entity_poly.type
_entity_poly.pdbx_seq_one_letter_code
_entity_poly.pdbx_strand_id
1 'polypeptide(L)'
;MLNFADEPELYYQLGIYYQEKESFSEALINFRKAANMTTSTDKQCIAKYSAVFQVGRTILFSNSNFDEGEKAITQYLNEAVISSSMPSKDWAKFRLANILEAKGKKSNAIRLYKDLVQESSDKVLQEQVKKRIKKLS
;
A
#
# COMPACT_ATOMS: atom_id res chain seq x y z
N MET A 1 -32.62 -9.78 -2.45
CA MET A 1 -32.03 -8.44 -2.58
C MET A 1 -30.53 -8.62 -2.47
N LEU A 2 -29.76 -8.38 -3.54
CA LEU A 2 -28.29 -8.41 -3.46
C LEU A 2 -27.87 -7.26 -2.54
N ASN A 3 -27.31 -7.59 -1.37
CA ASN A 3 -26.84 -6.60 -0.42
C ASN A 3 -25.43 -6.16 -0.84
N PHE A 4 -25.35 -5.14 -1.70
CA PHE A 4 -24.07 -4.55 -2.15
C PHE A 4 -23.28 -3.88 -1.02
N ALA A 5 -23.85 -3.78 0.18
CA ALA A 5 -23.20 -3.17 1.35
C ALA A 5 -21.92 -3.90 1.76
N ASP A 6 -21.78 -5.19 1.42
CA ASP A 6 -20.65 -6.05 1.81
C ASP A 6 -19.68 -6.35 0.66
N GLU A 7 -19.53 -5.43 -0.31
CA GLU A 7 -18.59 -5.58 -1.42
C GLU A 7 -17.39 -4.61 -1.34
N PRO A 8 -16.20 -5.07 -0.88
CA PRO A 8 -15.00 -4.24 -0.81
C PRO A 8 -14.54 -3.73 -2.18
N GLU A 9 -14.83 -4.47 -3.26
CA GLU A 9 -14.42 -4.07 -4.61
C GLU A 9 -15.02 -2.72 -5.02
N LEU A 10 -16.28 -2.44 -4.67
CA LEU A 10 -16.92 -1.19 -5.03
C LEU A 10 -16.18 0.02 -4.44
N TYR A 11 -15.88 -0.05 -3.14
CA TYR A 11 -15.14 1.00 -2.46
C TYR A 11 -13.68 1.08 -2.91
N TYR A 12 -13.05 -0.06 -3.22
CA TYR A 12 -11.73 -0.06 -3.82
C TYR A 12 -11.72 0.70 -5.15
N GLN A 13 -12.67 0.41 -6.05
CA GLN A 13 -12.76 1.09 -7.36
C GLN A 13 -13.08 2.59 -7.23
N LEU A 14 -13.98 2.97 -6.32
CA LEU A 14 -14.23 4.39 -6.00
C LEU A 14 -12.96 5.08 -5.48
N GLY A 15 -12.19 4.40 -4.64
CA GLY A 15 -10.91 4.90 -4.15
C GLY A 15 -9.92 5.13 -5.29
N ILE A 16 -9.82 4.21 -6.25
CA ILE A 16 -9.00 4.36 -7.45
C ILE A 16 -9.46 5.56 -8.27
N TYR A 17 -10.75 5.68 -8.55
CA TYR A 17 -11.33 6.82 -9.27
C TYR A 17 -10.95 8.16 -8.65
N TYR A 18 -11.10 8.31 -7.33
CA TYR A 18 -10.72 9.55 -6.65
C TYR A 18 -9.21 9.77 -6.61
N GLN A 19 -8.39 8.71 -6.48
CA GLN A 19 -6.93 8.82 -6.54
C GLN A 19 -6.47 9.33 -7.91
N GLU A 20 -7.07 8.84 -9.01
CA GLU A 20 -6.80 9.30 -10.38
C GLU A 20 -7.20 10.76 -10.63
N LYS A 21 -8.15 11.29 -9.85
CA LYS A 21 -8.53 12.70 -9.83
C LYS A 21 -7.71 13.54 -8.85
N GLU A 22 -6.69 12.95 -8.22
CA GLU A 22 -5.88 13.55 -7.16
C GLU A 22 -6.71 14.00 -5.92
N SER A 23 -7.95 13.52 -5.81
CA SER A 23 -8.82 13.68 -4.65
C SER A 23 -8.41 12.68 -3.55
N PHE A 24 -7.22 12.87 -2.98
CA PHE A 24 -6.61 11.89 -2.07
C PHE A 24 -7.39 11.67 -0.78
N SER A 25 -8.09 12.69 -0.28
CA SER A 25 -8.95 12.56 0.91
C SER A 25 -10.12 11.60 0.66
N GLU A 26 -10.81 11.79 -0.46
CA GLU A 26 -11.92 10.95 -0.92
C GLU A 26 -11.45 9.54 -1.27
N ALA A 27 -10.27 9.43 -1.88
CA ALA A 27 -9.63 8.14 -2.16
C ALA A 27 -9.39 7.36 -0.85
N LEU A 28 -8.79 8.01 0.15
CA LEU A 28 -8.53 7.40 1.46
C LEU A 28 -9.82 7.00 2.17
N ILE A 29 -10.89 7.81 2.12
CA ILE A 29 -12.19 7.45 2.70
C ILE A 29 -12.67 6.11 2.11
N ASN A 30 -12.62 5.96 0.79
CA ASN A 30 -13.11 4.76 0.12
C ASN A 30 -12.17 3.55 0.33
N PHE A 31 -10.86 3.73 0.25
CA PHE A 31 -9.93 2.65 0.55
C PHE A 31 -10.04 2.16 2.00
N ARG A 32 -10.23 3.06 2.98
CA ARG A 32 -10.48 2.69 4.39
C ARG A 32 -11.75 1.88 4.55
N LYS A 33 -12.83 2.22 3.81
CA LYS A 33 -14.06 1.42 3.84
C LYS A 33 -13.78 -0.01 3.37
N ALA A 34 -13.21 -0.19 2.17
CA ALA A 34 -12.85 -1.51 1.64
C ALA A 34 -11.91 -2.29 2.58
N ALA A 35 -10.89 -1.63 3.13
CA ALA A 35 -9.89 -2.23 4.01
C ALA A 35 -10.48 -2.78 5.33
N ASN A 36 -11.58 -2.22 5.81
CA ASN A 36 -12.20 -2.61 7.09
C ASN A 36 -13.35 -3.62 6.94
N MET A 37 -13.70 -4.02 5.72
CA MET A 37 -14.81 -4.95 5.49
C MET A 37 -14.43 -6.40 5.83
N THR A 38 -15.44 -7.18 6.20
CA THR A 38 -15.35 -8.64 6.29
C THR A 38 -15.39 -9.24 4.89
N THR A 39 -14.69 -10.36 4.68
CA THR A 39 -14.58 -11.00 3.37
C THR A 39 -14.90 -12.48 3.52
N SER A 40 -15.74 -13.03 2.65
CA SER A 40 -16.09 -14.45 2.62
C SER A 40 -15.61 -15.18 1.36
N THR A 41 -15.07 -14.43 0.39
CA THR A 41 -14.54 -14.97 -0.87
C THR A 41 -13.14 -14.44 -1.15
N ASP A 42 -12.37 -15.16 -1.97
CA ASP A 42 -11.04 -14.73 -2.40
C ASP A 42 -11.08 -13.39 -3.11
N LYS A 43 -12.11 -13.13 -3.93
CA LYS A 43 -12.27 -11.87 -4.65
C LYS A 43 -12.42 -10.69 -3.69
N GLN A 44 -13.25 -10.84 -2.66
CA GLN A 44 -13.41 -9.83 -1.63
C GLN A 44 -12.13 -9.64 -0.81
N CYS A 45 -11.43 -10.73 -0.50
CA CYS A 45 -10.13 -10.70 0.18
C CYS A 45 -9.09 -9.92 -0.64
N ILE A 46 -9.00 -10.17 -1.95
CA ILE A 46 -8.15 -9.45 -2.89
C ILE A 46 -8.48 -7.96 -2.89
N ALA A 47 -9.76 -7.60 -3.01
CA ALA A 47 -10.20 -6.20 -3.02
C ALA A 47 -9.88 -5.48 -1.70
N LYS A 48 -10.15 -6.11 -0.56
CA LYS A 48 -9.80 -5.60 0.77
C LYS A 48 -8.30 -5.31 0.88
N TYR A 49 -7.45 -6.29 0.60
CA TYR A 49 -6.01 -6.09 0.78
C TYR A 49 -5.40 -5.19 -0.30
N SER A 50 -5.97 -5.16 -1.51
CA SER A 50 -5.62 -4.13 -2.50
C SER A 50 -5.91 -2.73 -1.96
N ALA A 51 -7.05 -2.54 -1.29
CA ALA A 51 -7.36 -1.28 -0.63
C ALA A 51 -6.42 -0.96 0.54
N VAL A 52 -6.06 -1.95 1.37
CA VAL A 52 -5.06 -1.79 2.45
C VAL A 52 -3.72 -1.27 1.88
N PHE A 53 -3.23 -1.86 0.79
CA PHE A 53 -2.02 -1.37 0.11
C PHE A 53 -2.19 0.07 -0.39
N GLN A 54 -3.35 0.39 -0.98
CA GLN A 54 -3.62 1.74 -1.48
C GLN A 54 -3.74 2.78 -0.36
N VAL A 55 -4.20 2.44 0.85
CA VAL A 55 -4.16 3.35 2.01
C VAL A 55 -2.72 3.79 2.26
N GLY A 56 -1.80 2.84 2.41
CA GLY A 56 -0.39 3.13 2.65
C GLY A 56 0.28 3.92 1.52
N ARG A 57 -0.06 3.60 0.25
CA ARG A 57 0.44 4.35 -0.91
C ARG A 57 -0.13 5.76 -1.00
N THR A 58 -1.42 5.95 -0.76
CA THR A 58 -2.11 7.25 -0.92
C THR A 58 -1.68 8.26 0.14
N ILE A 59 -1.37 7.78 1.35
CA ILE A 59 -0.83 8.59 2.43
C ILE A 59 0.44 9.34 2.01
N LEU A 60 1.30 8.71 1.19
CA LEU A 60 2.49 9.34 0.63
C LEU A 60 2.16 10.49 -0.35
N PHE A 61 1.07 10.37 -1.12
CA PHE A 61 0.61 11.46 -2.01
C PHE A 61 -0.01 12.61 -1.23
N SER A 62 -0.80 12.30 -0.20
CA SER A 62 -1.43 13.32 0.66
C SER A 62 -0.47 13.96 1.67
N ASN A 63 0.75 13.42 1.82
CA ASN A 63 1.75 13.82 2.81
C ASN A 63 1.16 13.92 4.24
N SER A 64 0.29 12.98 4.62
CA SER A 64 -0.47 13.01 5.88
C SER A 64 -0.70 11.61 6.43
N ASN A 65 -0.99 11.46 7.73
CA ASN A 65 -1.39 10.19 8.35
C ASN A 65 -0.34 9.05 8.25
N PHE A 66 0.96 9.35 8.33
CA PHE A 66 2.00 8.34 8.14
C PHE A 66 1.97 7.15 9.11
N ASP A 67 1.49 7.33 10.35
CA ASP A 67 1.29 6.22 11.29
C ASP A 67 0.25 5.23 10.80
N GLU A 68 -0.85 5.73 10.23
CA GLU A 68 -1.88 4.89 9.60
C GLU A 68 -1.31 4.14 8.40
N GLY A 69 -0.52 4.83 7.57
CA GLY A 69 0.07 4.23 6.38
C GLY A 69 1.05 3.11 6.74
N GLU A 70 1.89 3.35 7.76
CA GLU A 70 2.80 2.33 8.31
C GLU A 70 1.99 1.12 8.78
N LYS A 71 0.95 1.33 9.59
CA LYS A 71 0.07 0.26 10.08
C LYS A 71 -0.59 -0.52 8.94
N ALA A 72 -1.11 0.16 7.92
CA ALA A 72 -1.78 -0.46 6.78
C ALA A 72 -0.81 -1.35 5.97
N ILE A 73 0.39 -0.84 5.65
CA ILE A 73 1.38 -1.65 4.92
C ILE A 73 1.90 -2.82 5.77
N THR A 74 2.09 -2.63 7.08
CA THR A 74 2.43 -3.74 7.98
C THR A 74 1.32 -4.80 8.00
N GLN A 75 0.05 -4.38 8.04
CA GLN A 75 -1.09 -5.29 7.93
C GLN A 75 -1.05 -6.08 6.62
N TYR A 76 -0.84 -5.41 5.48
CA TYR A 76 -0.72 -6.06 4.18
C TYR A 76 0.39 -7.11 4.15
N LEU A 77 1.57 -6.78 4.67
CA LEU A 77 2.72 -7.69 4.69
C LEU A 77 2.46 -8.96 5.52
N ASN A 78 1.70 -8.82 6.61
CA ASN A 78 1.44 -9.90 7.56
C ASN A 78 0.23 -10.76 7.18
N GLU A 79 -0.84 -10.14 6.69
CA GLU A 79 -2.15 -10.78 6.57
C GLU A 79 -2.54 -11.11 5.12
N ALA A 80 -2.01 -10.39 4.13
CA ALA A 80 -2.42 -10.59 2.74
C ALA A 80 -1.84 -11.89 2.16
N VAL A 81 -2.72 -12.73 1.64
CA VAL A 81 -2.38 -13.83 0.73
C VAL A 81 -2.29 -13.24 -0.68
N ILE A 82 -1.06 -13.09 -1.19
CA ILE A 82 -0.80 -12.34 -2.42
C ILE A 82 -1.23 -13.15 -3.64
N SER A 83 -2.14 -12.59 -4.44
CA SER A 83 -2.45 -13.06 -5.78
C SER A 83 -1.66 -12.29 -6.84
N SER A 84 -1.66 -12.78 -8.09
CA SER A 84 -0.97 -12.13 -9.21
C SER A 84 -1.54 -10.75 -9.58
N SER A 85 -2.78 -10.45 -9.19
CA SER A 85 -3.40 -9.14 -9.41
C SER A 85 -3.08 -8.12 -8.32
N MET A 86 -2.36 -8.53 -7.27
CA MET A 86 -2.03 -7.70 -6.12
C MET A 86 -0.56 -7.25 -6.16
N PRO A 87 -0.24 -6.08 -5.58
CA PRO A 87 1.16 -5.68 -5.39
C PRO A 87 1.95 -6.72 -4.60
N SER A 88 3.19 -7.01 -5.02
CA SER A 88 4.03 -7.98 -4.31
C SER A 88 4.39 -7.50 -2.90
N LYS A 89 4.83 -8.43 -2.04
CA LYS A 89 5.37 -8.06 -0.71
C LYS A 89 6.61 -7.17 -0.82
N ASP A 90 7.40 -7.27 -1.88
CA ASP A 90 8.56 -6.39 -2.09
C ASP A 90 8.13 -4.94 -2.38
N TRP A 91 7.09 -4.76 -3.20
CA TRP A 91 6.49 -3.44 -3.40
C TRP A 91 5.87 -2.88 -2.12
N ALA A 92 5.28 -3.71 -1.28
CA ALA A 92 4.78 -3.30 0.03
C ALA A 92 5.92 -2.91 0.99
N LYS A 93 6.99 -3.69 1.08
CA LYS A 93 8.22 -3.34 1.83
C LYS A 93 8.81 -2.01 1.34
N PHE A 94 8.79 -1.75 0.03
CA PHE A 94 9.25 -0.49 -0.54
C PHE A 94 8.39 0.70 -0.08
N ARG A 95 7.06 0.54 -0.07
CA ARG A 95 6.15 1.56 0.46
C ARG A 95 6.37 1.81 1.95
N LEU A 96 6.59 0.76 2.75
CA LEU A 96 6.93 0.89 4.16
C LEU A 96 8.20 1.73 4.34
N ALA A 97 9.24 1.47 3.54
CA ALA A 97 10.47 2.25 3.57
C ALA A 97 10.23 3.72 3.18
N ASN A 98 9.39 4.00 2.17
CA ASN A 98 9.02 5.38 1.81
C ASN A 98 8.28 6.09 2.97
N ILE A 99 7.40 5.39 3.69
CA ILE A 99 6.66 5.95 4.83
C ILE A 99 7.61 6.23 6.00
N LEU A 100 8.49 5.29 6.34
CA LEU A 100 9.51 5.49 7.38
C LEU A 100 10.41 6.69 7.06
N GLU A 101 10.76 6.85 5.80
CA GLU A 101 11.52 7.99 5.33
C GLU A 101 10.76 9.31 5.51
N ALA A 102 9.50 9.36 5.09
CA ALA A 102 8.64 10.55 5.26
C ALA A 102 8.43 10.92 6.74
N LYS A 103 8.50 9.94 7.64
CA LYS A 103 8.47 10.12 9.10
C LYS A 103 9.81 10.57 9.70
N GLY A 104 10.84 10.81 8.88
CA GLY A 104 12.18 11.15 9.35
C GLY A 104 12.99 9.97 9.90
N LYS A 105 12.46 8.74 9.86
CA LYS A 105 13.17 7.52 10.32
C LYS A 105 14.13 7.00 9.25
N LYS A 106 15.01 7.88 8.77
CA LYS A 106 15.89 7.67 7.61
C LYS A 106 16.75 6.40 7.71
N SER A 107 17.32 6.10 8.88
CA SER A 107 18.14 4.90 9.08
C SER A 107 17.34 3.60 8.88
N ASN A 108 16.09 3.56 9.36
CA ASN A 108 15.21 2.40 9.17
C ASN A 108 14.80 2.25 7.70
N ALA A 109 14.49 3.36 7.03
CA ALA A 109 14.18 3.35 5.60
C ALA A 109 15.36 2.84 4.76
N ILE A 110 16.58 3.34 5.02
CA ILE A 110 17.80 2.90 4.33
C ILE A 110 18.06 1.41 4.52
N ARG A 111 17.82 0.86 5.72
CA ARG A 111 17.94 -0.58 5.96
C ARG A 111 17.00 -1.37 5.04
N LEU A 112 15.71 -1.06 5.06
CA LEU A 112 14.73 -1.73 4.19
C LEU A 112 15.03 -1.58 2.70
N TYR A 113 15.52 -0.42 2.28
CA TYR A 113 15.97 -0.22 0.90
C TYR A 113 17.15 -1.13 0.54
N LYS A 114 18.14 -1.29 1.43
CA LYS A 114 19.27 -2.19 1.18
C LYS A 114 18.82 -3.65 1.11
N ASP A 115 17.94 -4.08 2.01
CA ASP A 115 17.37 -5.43 2.01
C ASP A 115 16.66 -5.71 0.67
N LEU A 116 15.85 -4.75 0.18
CA LEU A 116 15.18 -4.87 -1.13
C LEU A 116 16.14 -4.98 -2.32
N VAL A 117 17.30 -4.30 -2.28
CA VAL A 117 18.31 -4.44 -3.34
C VAL A 117 18.94 -5.83 -3.36
N GLN A 118 19.05 -6.47 -2.19
CA GLN A 118 19.69 -7.78 -2.04
C GLN A 118 18.71 -8.94 -2.28
N GLU A 119 17.47 -8.81 -1.81
CA GLU A 119 16.52 -9.93 -1.72
C GLU A 119 15.49 -9.96 -2.86
N SER A 120 15.08 -8.79 -3.39
CA SER A 120 14.04 -8.73 -4.42
C SER A 120 14.51 -9.36 -5.73
N SER A 121 13.68 -10.15 -6.38
CA SER A 121 13.93 -10.61 -7.77
C SER A 121 13.46 -9.60 -8.83
N ASP A 122 12.66 -8.60 -8.44
CA ASP A 122 12.19 -7.54 -9.31
C ASP A 122 13.31 -6.51 -9.60
N LYS A 123 13.93 -6.63 -10.77
CA LYS A 123 15.00 -5.73 -11.21
C LYS A 123 14.55 -4.28 -11.36
N VAL A 124 13.29 -4.03 -11.74
CA VAL A 124 12.77 -2.66 -11.85
C VAL A 124 12.70 -2.03 -10.47
N LEU A 125 12.20 -2.77 -9.49
CA LEU A 125 12.17 -2.32 -8.10
C LEU A 125 13.59 -2.09 -7.56
N GLN A 126 14.53 -3.02 -7.76
CA GLN A 126 15.91 -2.86 -7.33
C GLN A 126 16.52 -1.54 -7.86
N GLU A 127 16.32 -1.23 -9.14
CA GLU A 127 16.84 0.02 -9.72
C GLU A 127 16.17 1.28 -9.15
N GLN A 128 14.86 1.25 -8.88
CA GLN A 128 14.18 2.35 -8.19
C GLN A 128 14.73 2.57 -6.78
N VAL A 129 14.95 1.49 -6.04
CA VAL A 129 15.46 1.54 -4.67
C VAL A 129 16.92 2.04 -4.63
N LYS A 130 17.80 1.56 -5.52
CA LYS A 130 19.18 2.07 -5.64
C LYS A 130 19.21 3.57 -5.90
N LYS A 131 18.36 4.07 -6.82
CA LYS A 131 18.23 5.51 -7.09
C LYS A 131 17.76 6.28 -5.85
N ARG A 132 16.85 5.72 -5.05
CA ARG A 132 16.39 6.36 -3.81
C ARG A 132 17.48 6.40 -2.76
N ILE A 133 18.22 5.31 -2.53
CA ILE A 133 19.36 5.28 -1.61
C ILE A 133 20.38 6.35 -1.98
N LYS A 134 20.75 6.47 -3.27
CA LYS A 134 21.71 7.50 -3.73
C LYS A 134 21.27 8.93 -3.41
N LYS A 135 19.97 9.22 -3.43
CA LYS A 135 19.43 10.54 -3.06
C LYS A 135 19.42 10.80 -1.55
N LEU A 136 19.58 9.76 -0.73
CA LEU A 136 19.58 9.82 0.72
C LEU A 136 20.98 9.79 1.34
N SER A 137 21.98 9.33 0.61
CA SER A 137 23.39 9.47 0.96
C SER A 137 23.86 10.92 0.80
#